data_AF-A0AB37ATZ9-F1
#
_entry.id   AF-A0AB37ATZ9-F1
#
_cell.length_a   1.000
_cell.length_b   1.000
_cell.length_c   1.000
_cell.angle_alpha   90.00
_cell.angle_beta   90.00
_cell.angle_gamma   90.00
#
_symmetry.space_group_name_H-M   'P 1'
#
loop_
_entity.id
_entity.type
_entity.pdbx_description
1 polymer ?
#
loop_
_entity_poly.entity_id
_entity_poly.type
_entity_poly.pdbx_seq_one_letter_code
_entity_poly.pdbx_strand_id
1 'polypeptide(L)'
;MRKLRADRDNISKAAEKALARYEAQRVTQDQAHKLAAGIAETIAVNNQALGFVWEHHWSKHPREDHEKRDGIVYLYRDSPIIRLAHSKGWIRNSSIEYVEDLPEIPGQEINCRCTASYIYSLSGLYRKAPYMFTQKYVDARSQIT
;
A
#
# COMPACT_ATOMS: atom_id res chain seq x y z
N MET A 1 -44.92 32.95 3.37
CA MET A 1 -43.95 31.84 3.53
C MET A 1 -43.77 30.94 2.31
N ARG A 2 -44.72 30.86 1.35
CA ARG A 2 -44.66 29.91 0.21
C ARG A 2 -43.43 30.10 -0.72
N LYS A 3 -43.01 31.34 -0.96
CA LYS A 3 -41.84 31.68 -1.79
C LYS A 3 -40.53 31.20 -1.15
N LEU A 4 -40.32 31.51 0.13
CA LEU A 4 -39.18 31.02 0.93
C LEU A 4 -39.06 29.49 0.94
N ARG A 5 -40.19 28.77 0.96
CA ARG A 5 -40.21 27.30 0.91
C ARG A 5 -39.81 26.79 -0.49
N ALA A 6 -40.33 27.40 -1.55
CA ALA A 6 -39.97 27.06 -2.93
C ALA A 6 -38.49 27.38 -3.24
N ASP A 7 -37.98 28.50 -2.74
CA ASP A 7 -36.58 28.89 -2.92
C ASP A 7 -35.65 27.90 -2.21
N ARG A 8 -36.01 27.46 -0.99
CA ARG A 8 -35.30 26.41 -0.26
C ARG A 8 -35.30 25.07 -1.00
N ASP A 9 -36.44 24.64 -1.54
CA ASP A 9 -36.53 23.39 -2.31
C ASP A 9 -35.68 23.43 -3.59
N ASN A 10 -35.64 24.58 -4.28
CA ASN A 10 -34.83 24.74 -5.48
C ASN A 10 -33.33 24.75 -5.17
N ILE A 11 -32.92 25.42 -4.08
CA ILE A 11 -31.54 25.42 -3.61
C ILE A 11 -31.13 24.01 -3.16
N SER A 12 -31.98 23.29 -2.41
CA SER A 12 -31.71 21.89 -2.02
C SER A 12 -31.53 20.99 -3.23
N LYS A 13 -32.41 21.05 -4.24
CA LYS A 13 -32.25 20.23 -5.46
C LYS A 13 -30.97 20.54 -6.23
N ALA A 14 -30.60 21.82 -6.33
CA ALA A 14 -29.35 22.22 -6.97
C ALA A 14 -28.12 21.74 -6.18
N ALA A 15 -28.17 21.82 -4.85
CA ALA A 15 -27.12 21.34 -3.94
C ALA A 15 -27.02 19.81 -3.95
N GLU A 16 -28.13 19.08 -3.93
CA GLU A 16 -28.17 17.62 -4.09
C GLU A 16 -27.59 17.19 -5.43
N LYS A 17 -27.95 17.89 -6.52
CA LYS A 17 -27.38 17.65 -7.86
C LYS A 17 -25.89 18.00 -7.93
N ALA A 18 -25.44 18.98 -7.14
CA ALA A 18 -24.04 19.37 -7.04
C ALA A 18 -23.22 18.38 -6.19
N LEU A 19 -23.76 17.86 -5.10
CA LEU A 19 -23.19 16.80 -4.27
C LEU A 19 -23.19 15.44 -5.00
N ALA A 20 -24.20 15.20 -5.84
CA ALA A 20 -24.23 14.10 -6.79
C ALA A 20 -23.31 14.31 -8.00
N ARG A 21 -22.58 15.43 -8.10
CA ARG A 21 -21.57 15.59 -9.17
C ARG A 21 -20.51 14.53 -8.97
N TYR A 22 -20.26 13.83 -10.07
CA TYR A 22 -19.20 12.84 -10.28
C TYR A 22 -17.88 13.14 -9.54
N GLU A 23 -17.48 14.41 -9.45
CA GLU A 23 -16.28 14.84 -8.75
C GLU A 23 -16.32 14.61 -7.23
N ALA A 24 -17.40 14.98 -6.55
CA ALA A 24 -17.53 14.78 -5.10
C ALA A 24 -17.56 13.28 -4.77
N GLN A 25 -18.23 12.47 -5.59
CA GLN A 25 -18.22 11.02 -5.44
C GLN A 25 -16.82 10.44 -5.65
N ARG A 26 -16.06 10.93 -6.64
CA ARG A 26 -14.68 10.49 -6.90
C ARG A 26 -13.72 10.89 -5.78
N VAL A 27 -13.87 12.09 -5.23
CA VAL A 27 -13.09 12.52 -4.06
C VAL A 27 -13.39 11.61 -2.87
N THR A 28 -14.67 11.34 -2.57
CA THR A 28 -15.03 10.41 -1.49
C THR A 28 -14.45 9.02 -1.70
N GLN A 29 -14.53 8.48 -2.92
CA GLN A 29 -13.94 7.16 -3.25
C GLN A 29 -12.42 7.15 -3.08
N ASP A 30 -11.74 8.19 -3.58
CA ASP A 30 -10.30 8.37 -3.44
C ASP A 30 -9.91 8.42 -1.96
N GLN A 31 -10.50 9.33 -1.19
CA GLN A 31 -10.18 9.52 0.23
C GLN A 31 -10.50 8.27 1.07
N ALA A 32 -11.59 7.56 0.76
CA ALA A 32 -11.91 6.30 1.43
C ALA A 32 -10.85 5.21 1.18
N HIS A 33 -10.34 5.10 -0.06
CA HIS A 33 -9.30 4.12 -0.41
C HIS A 33 -7.98 4.44 0.32
N LYS A 34 -7.60 5.73 0.38
CA LYS A 34 -6.41 6.18 1.11
C LYS A 34 -6.50 5.90 2.60
N LEU A 35 -7.66 6.19 3.20
CA LEU A 35 -7.91 5.91 4.61
C LEU A 35 -7.82 4.41 4.90
N ALA A 36 -8.44 3.57 4.06
CA ALA A 36 -8.38 2.13 4.21
C ALA A 36 -6.94 1.59 4.10
N ALA A 37 -6.17 2.10 3.13
CA ALA A 37 -4.76 1.74 2.97
C ALA A 37 -3.92 2.13 4.19
N GLY A 38 -4.08 3.36 4.71
CA GLY A 38 -3.37 3.83 5.91
C GLY A 38 -3.73 3.05 7.18
N ILE A 39 -5.01 2.70 7.37
CA ILE A 39 -5.41 1.83 8.49
C ILE A 39 -4.76 0.45 8.36
N ALA A 40 -4.81 -0.15 7.17
CA ALA A 40 -4.23 -1.46 6.93
C ALA A 40 -2.71 -1.48 7.18
N GLU A 41 -2.00 -0.44 6.73
CA GLU A 41 -0.56 -0.29 6.98
C GLU A 41 -0.24 -0.13 8.45
N THR A 42 -0.96 0.76 9.16
CA THR A 42 -0.79 0.97 10.60
C THR A 42 -0.97 -0.34 11.38
N ILE A 43 -2.01 -1.12 11.03
CA ILE A 43 -2.24 -2.45 11.63
C ILE A 43 -1.09 -3.40 11.30
N ALA A 44 -0.62 -3.43 10.05
CA ALA A 44 0.45 -4.32 9.62
C ALA A 44 1.77 -4.01 10.35
N VAL A 45 2.15 -2.74 10.46
CA VAL A 45 3.35 -2.28 11.18
C VAL A 45 3.25 -2.66 12.66
N ASN A 46 2.10 -2.43 13.31
CA ASN A 46 1.87 -2.84 14.70
C ASN A 46 1.96 -4.36 14.90
N ASN A 47 1.55 -5.14 13.89
CA ASN A 47 1.69 -6.59 13.86
C ASN A 47 3.06 -7.07 13.36
N GLN A 48 4.07 -6.20 13.37
CA GLN A 48 5.46 -6.49 13.00
C GLN A 48 5.63 -7.00 11.57
N ALA A 49 4.87 -6.44 10.61
CA ALA A 49 5.14 -6.66 9.20
C ALA A 49 6.61 -6.34 8.87
N LEU A 50 7.22 -7.16 8.01
CA LEU A 50 8.57 -6.98 7.48
C LEU A 50 8.58 -6.01 6.30
N GLY A 51 7.46 -5.92 5.62
CA GLY A 51 7.30 -5.19 4.36
C GLY A 51 6.00 -5.59 3.67
N PHE A 52 5.87 -5.20 2.40
CA PHE A 52 4.75 -5.59 1.55
C PHE A 52 5.18 -5.77 0.09
N VAL A 53 4.34 -6.47 -0.67
CA VAL A 53 4.38 -6.46 -2.14
C VAL A 53 3.39 -5.41 -2.63
N TRP A 54 3.82 -4.56 -3.56
CA TRP A 54 2.92 -3.64 -4.25
C TRP A 54 2.14 -4.41 -5.31
N GLU A 55 0.82 -4.38 -5.25
CA GLU A 55 -0.06 -5.09 -6.18
C GLU A 55 -0.87 -4.08 -6.99
N HIS A 56 -0.68 -4.10 -8.30
CA HIS A 56 -1.40 -3.29 -9.26
C HIS A 56 -2.59 -4.07 -9.84
N HIS A 57 -3.80 -3.48 -9.77
CA HIS A 57 -5.03 -4.14 -10.24
C HIS A 57 -5.61 -3.53 -11.53
N TRP A 58 -5.03 -2.44 -12.03
CA TRP A 58 -5.72 -1.59 -13.01
C TRP A 58 -5.20 -1.74 -14.44
N SER A 59 -5.59 -2.83 -15.08
CA SER A 59 -5.20 -3.16 -16.46
C SER A 59 -5.78 -2.26 -17.56
N LYS A 60 -6.86 -1.51 -17.29
CA LYS A 60 -7.58 -0.74 -18.32
C LYS A 60 -6.93 0.62 -18.66
N HIS A 61 -6.33 1.28 -17.68
CA HIS A 61 -5.60 2.54 -17.83
C HIS A 61 -4.42 2.54 -16.84
N PRO A 62 -3.41 1.67 -17.06
CA PRO A 62 -2.30 1.53 -16.15
C PRO A 62 -1.50 2.84 -16.13
N ARG A 63 -1.15 3.29 -14.93
CA ARG A 63 -0.19 4.37 -14.78
C ARG A 63 1.20 3.74 -14.83
N GLU A 64 2.06 4.26 -15.70
CA GLU A 64 3.38 3.68 -15.98
C GLU A 64 4.25 3.56 -14.72
N ASP A 65 4.15 4.54 -13.80
CA ASP A 65 4.83 4.52 -12.51
C ASP A 65 4.33 3.41 -11.59
N HIS A 66 3.03 3.10 -11.61
CA HIS A 66 2.42 2.06 -10.77
C HIS A 66 2.71 0.66 -11.32
N GLU A 67 2.72 0.51 -12.64
CA GLU A 67 3.09 -0.73 -13.32
C GLU A 67 4.55 -1.09 -13.05
N LYS A 68 5.46 -0.10 -13.06
CA LYS A 68 6.86 -0.30 -12.69
C LYS A 68 7.05 -0.76 -11.24
N ARG A 69 6.11 -0.46 -10.35
CA ARG A 69 6.16 -0.87 -8.94
C ARG A 69 5.47 -2.20 -8.68
N ASP A 70 4.71 -2.71 -9.65
CA ASP A 70 3.95 -3.94 -9.48
C ASP A 70 4.87 -5.13 -9.21
N GLY A 71 4.51 -5.92 -8.19
CA GLY A 71 5.29 -7.08 -7.74
C GLY A 71 6.59 -6.74 -7.00
N ILE A 72 6.98 -5.46 -6.90
CA ILE A 72 8.16 -5.06 -6.11
C ILE A 72 7.87 -5.23 -4.62
N VAL A 73 8.86 -5.75 -3.91
CA VAL A 73 8.82 -5.94 -2.45
C VAL A 73 9.53 -4.78 -1.77
N TYR A 74 8.80 -4.09 -0.91
CA TYR A 74 9.31 -2.99 -0.09
C TYR A 74 9.39 -3.42 1.37
N LEU A 75 10.53 -3.16 2.01
CA LEU A 75 10.78 -3.53 3.41
C LEU A 75 10.68 -2.33 4.34
N TYR A 76 10.20 -2.55 5.57
CA TYR A 76 10.30 -1.55 6.63
C TYR A 76 11.70 -1.61 7.23
N ARG A 77 12.43 -0.49 7.16
CA ARG A 77 13.83 -0.41 7.65
C ARG A 77 13.92 -0.69 9.14
N ASP A 78 12.92 -0.22 9.89
CA ASP A 78 12.88 -0.33 11.35
C ASP A 78 12.34 -1.67 11.86
N SER A 79 11.90 -2.57 10.99
CA SER A 79 11.45 -3.90 11.39
C SER A 79 12.58 -4.67 12.11
N PRO A 80 12.38 -5.14 13.36
CA PRO A 80 13.44 -5.81 14.13
C PRO A 80 14.03 -7.03 13.42
N ILE A 81 13.19 -7.77 12.70
CA ILE A 81 13.59 -8.96 11.96
C ILE A 81 14.41 -8.58 10.73
N ILE A 82 14.09 -7.48 10.05
CA ILE A 82 14.89 -6.97 8.92
C ILE A 82 16.26 -6.49 9.41
N ARG A 83 16.31 -5.77 10.53
CA ARG A 83 17.59 -5.39 11.17
C ARG A 83 18.46 -6.59 11.53
N LEU A 84 17.84 -7.65 12.06
CA LEU A 84 18.53 -8.93 12.34
C LEU A 84 19.03 -9.61 11.05
N ALA A 85 18.22 -9.59 9.98
CA ALA A 85 18.60 -10.16 8.70
C ALA A 85 19.81 -9.43 8.08
N HIS A 86 19.87 -8.10 8.22
CA HIS A 86 21.06 -7.32 7.86
C HIS A 86 22.27 -7.71 8.70
N SER A 87 22.15 -7.75 10.03
CA SER A 87 23.30 -8.05 10.91
C SER A 87 23.86 -9.45 10.68
N LYS A 88 23.02 -10.41 10.30
CA LYS A 88 23.43 -11.79 9.96
C LYS A 88 23.89 -11.94 8.51
N GLY A 89 23.79 -10.89 7.69
CA GLY A 89 24.10 -10.93 6.26
C GLY A 89 23.20 -11.90 5.49
N TRP A 90 21.95 -12.06 5.92
CA TRP A 90 20.95 -12.93 5.29
C TRP A 90 20.32 -12.31 4.05
N ILE A 91 20.31 -10.97 3.97
CA ILE A 91 19.76 -10.21 2.85
C ILE A 91 20.82 -9.29 2.25
N ARG A 92 20.71 -9.04 0.94
CA ARG A 92 21.62 -8.19 0.15
C ARG A 92 21.11 -6.76 0.16
N ASN A 93 21.91 -5.81 0.64
CA ASN A 93 21.51 -4.40 0.69
C ASN A 93 21.17 -3.81 -0.69
N SER A 94 21.88 -4.23 -1.75
CA SER A 94 21.68 -3.74 -3.13
C SER A 94 20.38 -4.21 -3.79
N SER A 95 19.60 -5.05 -3.11
CA SER A 95 18.42 -5.71 -3.66
C SER A 95 17.14 -5.34 -2.91
N ILE A 96 17.23 -4.37 -1.99
CA ILE A 96 16.13 -3.99 -1.09
C ILE A 96 15.64 -2.61 -1.49
N GLU A 97 14.33 -2.53 -1.72
CA GLU A 97 13.59 -1.28 -1.75
C GLU A 97 12.97 -1.06 -0.36
N TYR A 98 13.01 0.16 0.16
CA TYR A 98 12.45 0.49 1.46
C TYR A 98 11.16 1.26 1.34
N VAL A 99 10.24 1.05 2.28
CA VAL A 99 8.96 1.76 2.32
C VAL A 99 9.17 3.25 2.55
N GLU A 100 10.17 3.62 3.35
CA GLU A 100 10.51 5.00 3.68
C GLU A 100 11.04 5.80 2.48
N ASP A 101 11.48 5.11 1.41
CA ASP A 101 11.99 5.73 0.19
C ASP A 101 10.86 5.89 -0.87
N LEU A 102 9.65 5.37 -0.59
CA LEU A 102 8.47 5.57 -1.43
C LEU A 102 7.84 6.95 -1.20
N PRO A 103 7.26 7.57 -2.24
CA PRO A 103 6.50 8.80 -2.07
C PRO A 103 5.26 8.58 -1.20
N GLU A 104 4.53 7.49 -1.43
CA GLU A 104 3.37 7.06 -0.64
C GLU A 104 3.17 5.53 -0.78
N ILE A 105 2.45 4.91 0.15
CA ILE A 105 2.11 3.47 0.11
C ILE A 105 1.05 3.16 -0.96
N PRO A 106 0.92 1.92 -1.46
CA PRO A 106 -0.09 1.57 -2.45
C PRO A 106 -1.50 1.85 -1.93
N GLY A 107 -2.28 2.57 -2.75
CA GLY A 107 -3.63 3.03 -2.40
C GLY A 107 -3.69 4.38 -1.71
N GLN A 108 -2.56 5.00 -1.34
CA GLN A 108 -2.55 6.36 -0.81
C GLN A 108 -2.40 7.45 -1.87
N GLU A 109 -1.79 7.16 -3.03
CA GLU A 109 -1.63 8.18 -4.08
C GLU A 109 -2.98 8.65 -4.66
N ILE A 110 -3.00 9.86 -5.23
CA ILE A 110 -4.19 10.40 -5.91
C ILE A 110 -4.70 9.43 -6.99
N ASN A 111 -5.98 9.06 -6.86
CA ASN A 111 -6.71 8.15 -7.74
C ASN A 111 -6.04 6.77 -7.88
N CYS A 112 -5.31 6.33 -6.83
CA CYS A 112 -4.66 5.04 -6.78
C CYS A 112 -5.63 3.92 -6.38
N ARG A 113 -5.53 2.77 -7.05
CA ARG A 113 -6.29 1.55 -6.72
C ARG A 113 -5.41 0.35 -6.42
N CYS A 114 -4.09 0.56 -6.31
CA CYS A 114 -3.15 -0.47 -5.91
C CYS A 114 -3.40 -0.88 -4.46
N THR A 115 -2.90 -2.05 -4.08
CA THR A 115 -2.99 -2.58 -2.71
C THR A 115 -1.64 -3.08 -2.21
N ALA A 116 -1.47 -3.17 -0.90
CA ALA A 116 -0.32 -3.82 -0.27
C ALA A 116 -0.66 -5.26 0.16
N SER A 117 0.18 -6.21 -0.25
CA SER A 117 0.20 -7.57 0.31
C SER A 117 1.29 -7.67 1.38
N TYR A 118 0.91 -7.55 2.66
CA TYR A 118 1.87 -7.53 3.77
C TYR A 118 2.56 -8.89 4.04
N ILE A 119 3.84 -8.82 4.40
CA ILE A 119 4.70 -9.99 4.68
C ILE A 119 5.11 -9.95 6.15
N TYR A 120 4.88 -11.05 6.88
CA TYR A 120 5.09 -11.11 8.34
C TYR A 120 6.21 -12.06 8.78
N SER A 121 6.86 -12.78 7.85
CA SER A 121 7.90 -13.75 8.21
C SER A 121 9.01 -13.82 7.17
N LEU A 122 10.22 -14.17 7.60
CA LEU A 122 11.37 -14.35 6.69
C LEU A 122 11.10 -15.45 5.66
N SER A 123 10.42 -16.53 6.04
CA SER A 123 10.03 -17.59 5.10
C SER A 123 8.99 -17.09 4.07
N GLY A 124 8.06 -16.22 4.48
CA GLY A 124 7.15 -15.53 3.57
C GLY A 124 7.89 -14.62 2.61
N LEU A 125 8.82 -13.82 3.13
CA LEU A 125 9.67 -12.93 2.35
C LEU A 125 10.53 -13.71 1.34
N TYR A 126 11.17 -14.80 1.76
CA TYR A 126 11.97 -15.65 0.88
C TYR A 126 11.15 -16.27 -0.26
N ARG A 127 9.89 -16.64 -0.01
CA ARG A 127 9.00 -17.16 -1.07
C ARG A 127 8.66 -16.08 -2.10
N LYS A 128 8.51 -14.81 -1.68
CA LYS A 128 8.13 -13.69 -2.55
C LYS A 128 9.32 -13.06 -3.26
N ALA A 129 10.46 -12.93 -2.59
CA ALA A 129 11.66 -12.28 -3.08
C ALA A 129 12.93 -13.10 -2.75
N PRO A 130 13.08 -14.31 -3.33
CA PRO A 130 14.25 -15.16 -3.05
C PRO A 130 15.57 -14.50 -3.47
N TYR A 131 15.52 -13.63 -4.49
CA TYR A 131 16.68 -12.88 -5.00
C TYR A 131 17.30 -11.93 -3.96
N MET A 132 16.55 -11.50 -2.94
CA MET A 132 17.05 -10.65 -1.87
C MET A 132 17.97 -11.39 -0.90
N PHE A 133 17.89 -12.73 -0.85
CA PHE A 133 18.59 -13.52 0.15
C PHE A 133 19.98 -13.98 -0.29
N THR A 134 20.84 -14.21 0.70
CA THR A 134 22.17 -14.77 0.52
C THR A 134 22.17 -16.27 0.82
N GLN A 135 23.24 -16.97 0.41
CA GLN A 135 23.42 -18.38 0.76
C GLN A 135 23.42 -18.62 2.27
N LYS A 136 23.91 -17.66 3.06
CA LYS A 136 23.91 -17.73 4.54
C LYS A 136 22.51 -17.93 5.13
N TYR A 137 21.48 -17.33 4.51
CA TYR A 137 20.11 -17.55 4.94
C TYR A 137 19.62 -18.96 4.61
N VAL A 138 19.94 -19.46 3.40
CA VAL A 138 19.56 -20.79 2.95
C VAL A 138 20.16 -21.86 3.88
N ASP A 139 21.44 -21.72 4.19
CA ASP A 139 22.14 -22.64 5.10
C ASP A 139 21.53 -22.58 6.51
N ALA A 140 21.30 -21.38 7.04
CA ALA A 140 20.68 -21.19 8.35
C ALA A 140 19.26 -21.80 8.43
N ARG A 141 18.49 -21.71 7.34
CA ARG A 141 17.15 -22.30 7.27
C ARG A 141 17.19 -23.84 7.24
N SER A 142 18.16 -24.43 6.55
CA SER A 142 18.30 -25.90 6.48
C SER A 142 18.69 -26.54 7.82
N GLN A 143 19.24 -25.78 8.77
CA GLN A 143 19.60 -26.29 10.11
C GLN A 143 18.41 -26.33 11.08
N ILE A 144 17.28 -25.72 10.71
CA ILE A 144 16.07 -25.63 11.54
C ILE A 144 14.98 -26.62 11.07
N THR A 145 15.20 -27.27 9.92
CA THR A 145 14.28 -28.28 9.35
C THR A 145 14.85 -29.67 9.58
#